data_AF-A0A4Y8Z7N8-F1
#
_entry.id   AF-A0A4Y8Z7N8-F1
#
_cell.length_a   1.000
_cell.length_b   1.000
_cell.length_c   1.000
_cell.angle_alpha   90.00
_cell.angle_beta   90.00
_cell.angle_gamma   90.00
#
_symmetry.space_group_name_H-M   'P 1'
#
loop_
_entity.id
_entity.type
_entity.pdbx_description
1 polymer ?
#
loop_
_entity_poly.entity_id
_entity_poly.type
_entity_poly.pdbx_seq_one_letter_code
_entity_poly.pdbx_strand_id
1 'polypeptide(L)'
;MARRMNYSARFTHSTQQVYAALSSRDHWDARIEEMRKYSENELKSFEVSDAGIDIVMHHVIPRTELPDIAQTVMKKDMVITRNVHFDAYGETTAGHYDASIPAGPGSLKGTTSLFPTNGGSTLRTSSEAKVFLPFIGGKLEQLMLVNLIDLWRGEGEVTATWLEKNA
;
A
#
# COMPACT_ATOMS: atom_id res chain seq x y z
N MET A 1 -11.14 -2.93 -19.20
CA MET A 1 -9.89 -2.16 -19.46
C MET A 1 -9.34 -1.82 -18.09
N ALA A 2 -8.06 -2.08 -17.81
CA ALA A 2 -7.52 -1.90 -16.46
C ALA A 2 -7.53 -0.40 -16.09
N ARG A 3 -8.06 -0.08 -14.91
CA ARG A 3 -8.11 1.30 -14.43
C ARG A 3 -6.84 1.62 -13.67
N ARG A 4 -6.25 2.78 -13.99
CA ARG A 4 -5.02 3.27 -13.37
C ARG A 4 -5.28 4.45 -12.47
N MET A 5 -4.46 4.57 -11.44
CA MET A 5 -4.53 5.66 -10.48
C MET A 5 -3.15 6.02 -9.96
N ASN A 6 -2.91 7.31 -9.74
CA ASN A 6 -1.68 7.81 -9.17
C ASN A 6 -1.98 8.51 -7.84
N TYR A 7 -1.19 8.20 -6.83
CA TYR A 7 -1.16 8.90 -5.55
C TYR A 7 0.27 9.40 -5.28
N SER A 8 0.41 10.51 -4.55
CA SER A 8 1.71 11.05 -4.19
C SER A 8 1.68 11.56 -2.74
N ALA A 9 2.41 10.88 -1.86
CA ALA A 9 2.72 11.37 -0.54
C ALA A 9 3.89 12.35 -0.65
N ARG A 10 3.74 13.55 -0.10
CA ARG A 10 4.78 14.58 -0.07
C ARG A 10 5.29 14.72 1.35
N PHE A 11 6.61 14.72 1.50
CA PHE A 11 7.29 14.86 2.77
C PHE A 11 8.19 16.09 2.75
N THR A 12 8.28 16.78 3.88
CA THR A 12 9.24 17.88 4.12
C THR A 12 10.66 17.38 4.40
N HIS A 13 10.86 16.06 4.38
CA HIS A 13 12.10 15.37 4.68
C HIS A 13 12.80 14.91 3.38
N SER A 14 14.11 14.72 3.45
CA SER A 14 14.92 14.23 2.33
C SER A 14 14.52 12.81 1.91
N THR A 15 14.85 12.41 0.68
CA THR A 15 14.67 11.02 0.21
C THR A 15 15.44 10.04 1.10
N GLN A 16 16.61 10.43 1.62
CA GLN A 16 17.39 9.60 2.54
C GLN A 16 16.62 9.32 3.85
N GLN A 17 16.03 10.35 4.45
CA GLN A 17 15.25 10.21 5.69
C GLN A 17 13.99 9.37 5.45
N VAL A 18 13.29 9.60 4.34
CA VAL A 18 12.11 8.80 3.98
C VAL A 18 12.49 7.34 3.70
N TYR A 19 13.60 7.08 3.00
CA TYR A 19 14.09 5.73 2.78
C TYR A 19 14.51 5.05 4.08
N ALA A 20 15.14 5.77 5.01
CA ALA A 20 15.48 5.26 6.33
C ALA A 20 14.23 4.87 7.14
N ALA A 21 13.15 5.66 7.05
CA ALA A 21 11.86 5.28 7.62
C ALA A 21 11.31 4.00 6.99
N LEU A 22 11.30 3.89 5.65
CA LEU A 22 10.85 2.69 4.95
C LEU A 22 11.73 1.45 5.27
N SER A 23 12.99 1.66 5.63
CA SER A 23 13.93 0.62 6.07
C SER A 23 13.81 0.29 7.57
N SER A 24 12.88 0.91 8.29
CA SER A 24 12.69 0.71 9.72
C SER A 24 11.52 -0.23 10.00
N ARG A 25 11.80 -1.32 10.71
CA ARG A 25 10.76 -2.24 11.18
C ARG A 25 9.72 -1.52 12.06
N ASP A 26 10.17 -0.62 12.93
CA ASP A 26 9.30 0.11 13.86
C ASP A 26 8.33 1.05 13.13
N HIS A 27 8.74 1.61 11.98
CA HIS A 27 7.85 2.39 11.12
C HIS A 27 6.71 1.53 10.55
N TRP A 28 7.02 0.33 10.06
CA TRP A 28 6.01 -0.60 9.55
C TRP A 28 5.09 -1.12 10.64
N ASP A 29 5.61 -1.40 11.84
CA ASP A 29 4.78 -1.81 12.98
C ASP A 29 3.84 -0.67 13.41
N ALA A 30 4.30 0.60 13.43
CA ALA A 30 3.45 1.76 13.70
C ALA A 30 2.32 1.92 12.67
N ARG A 31 2.61 1.64 11.40
CA ARG A 31 1.62 1.66 10.32
C ARG A 31 0.60 0.54 10.43
N ILE A 32 1.03 -0.67 10.80
CA ILE A 32 0.11 -1.77 11.07
C ILE A 32 -0.76 -1.48 12.29
N GLU A 33 -0.22 -0.87 13.34
CA GLU A 33 -0.98 -0.49 14.52
C GLU A 33 -2.10 0.52 14.19
N GLU A 34 -1.83 1.48 13.30
CA GLU A 34 -2.88 2.39 12.81
C GLU A 34 -3.98 1.63 12.06
N MET A 35 -3.60 0.67 11.20
CA MET A 35 -4.56 -0.16 10.47
C MET A 35 -5.35 -1.11 11.38
N ARG A 36 -4.76 -1.56 12.49
CA ARG A 36 -5.40 -2.45 13.48
C ARG A 36 -6.59 -1.82 14.20
N LYS A 37 -6.72 -0.49 14.15
CA LYS A 37 -7.92 0.21 14.65
C LYS A 37 -9.18 -0.15 13.85
N TYR A 38 -9.04 -0.62 12.62
CA TYR A 38 -10.16 -0.94 11.72
C TYR A 38 -10.38 -2.45 11.55
N SER A 39 -9.31 -3.25 11.56
CA SER A 39 -9.36 -4.70 11.38
C SER A 39 -8.01 -5.36 11.68
N GLU A 40 -7.97 -6.70 11.83
CA GLU A 40 -6.78 -7.49 12.22
C GLU A 40 -5.66 -7.53 11.16
N ASN A 41 -5.10 -6.38 10.80
CA ASN A 41 -3.97 -6.26 9.88
C ASN A 41 -2.67 -6.73 10.56
N GLU A 42 -1.78 -7.33 9.77
CA GLU A 42 -0.53 -7.89 10.28
C GLU A 42 0.65 -7.70 9.30
N LEU A 43 1.84 -7.45 9.86
CA LEU A 43 3.11 -7.55 9.16
C LEU A 43 3.57 -9.01 9.21
N LYS A 44 3.77 -9.63 8.05
CA LYS A 44 4.19 -11.04 7.93
C LYS A 44 5.70 -11.20 7.86
N SER A 45 6.34 -10.36 7.05
CA SER A 45 7.79 -10.34 6.91
C SER A 45 8.27 -8.92 6.63
N PHE A 46 9.50 -8.68 7.03
CA PHE A 46 10.22 -7.43 6.81
C PHE A 46 11.70 -7.77 6.72
N GLU A 47 12.30 -7.52 5.57
CA GLU A 47 13.70 -7.81 5.30
C GLU A 47 14.36 -6.60 4.63
N VAL A 48 15.55 -6.26 5.08
CA VAL A 48 16.40 -5.23 4.48
C VAL A 48 17.71 -5.89 4.09
N SER A 49 18.12 -5.70 2.85
CA SER A 49 19.34 -6.26 2.28
C SER A 49 20.01 -5.28 1.32
N ASP A 50 21.14 -5.67 0.74
CA ASP A 50 21.81 -4.91 -0.31
C ASP A 50 20.95 -4.74 -1.57
N ALA A 51 19.94 -5.59 -1.77
CA ALA A 51 19.00 -5.49 -2.88
C ALA A 51 17.89 -4.45 -2.65
N GLY A 52 17.67 -4.03 -1.40
CA GLY A 52 16.59 -3.12 -1.02
C GLY A 52 15.78 -3.62 0.17
N ILE A 53 14.48 -3.34 0.15
CA ILE A 53 13.55 -3.60 1.25
C ILE A 53 12.40 -4.46 0.74
N ASP A 54 12.16 -5.59 1.40
CA ASP A 54 11.08 -6.51 1.10
C ASP A 54 10.12 -6.61 2.29
N ILE A 55 8.84 -6.37 2.03
CA ILE A 55 7.78 -6.36 3.04
C ILE A 55 6.61 -7.23 2.57
N VAL A 56 6.08 -8.06 3.46
CA VAL A 56 4.81 -8.76 3.25
C VAL A 56 3.83 -8.40 4.36
N MET A 57 2.64 -7.96 3.99
CA MET A 57 1.55 -7.63 4.92
C MET A 57 0.29 -8.45 4.58
N HIS A 58 -0.51 -8.76 5.59
CA HIS A 58 -1.91 -9.14 5.38
C HIS A 58 -2.82 -8.00 5.79
N HIS A 59 -3.72 -7.64 4.87
CA HIS A 59 -4.85 -6.77 5.16
C HIS A 59 -6.11 -7.61 5.30
N VAL A 60 -6.76 -7.51 6.45
CA VAL A 60 -8.05 -8.15 6.70
C VAL A 60 -9.14 -7.12 6.48
N ILE A 61 -10.11 -7.42 5.63
CA ILE A 61 -11.30 -6.59 5.44
C ILE A 61 -12.50 -7.42 5.88
N PRO A 62 -13.16 -7.06 7.00
CA PRO A 62 -14.35 -7.76 7.45
C PRO A 62 -15.41 -7.79 6.36
N ARG A 63 -16.11 -8.92 6.21
CA ARG A 63 -17.14 -9.07 5.18
C ARG A 63 -18.20 -7.96 5.28
N THR A 64 -18.54 -7.53 6.49
CA THR A 64 -19.53 -6.46 6.74
C THR A 64 -19.11 -5.10 6.19
N GLU A 65 -17.80 -4.86 6.06
CA GLU A 65 -17.23 -3.63 5.50
C GLU A 65 -17.07 -3.70 3.97
N LEU A 66 -17.31 -4.87 3.37
CA LEU A 66 -17.31 -5.00 1.92
C LEU A 66 -18.56 -4.35 1.33
N PRO A 67 -18.48 -3.76 0.12
CA PRO A 67 -19.65 -3.34 -0.62
C PRO A 67 -20.65 -4.49 -0.79
N ASP A 68 -21.96 -4.21 -0.73
CA ASP A 68 -23.04 -5.23 -0.84
C ASP A 68 -22.81 -6.21 -1.98
N ILE A 69 -22.39 -5.72 -3.14
CA ILE A 69 -22.13 -6.54 -4.32
C ILE A 69 -20.95 -7.50 -4.12
N ALA A 70 -19.91 -7.10 -3.40
CA ALA A 70 -18.79 -7.97 -3.02
C ALA A 70 -19.21 -8.98 -1.94
N GLN A 71 -20.10 -8.61 -1.02
CA GLN A 71 -20.65 -9.52 -0.01
C GLN A 71 -21.45 -10.69 -0.60
N THR A 72 -22.00 -10.55 -1.81
CA THR A 72 -22.69 -11.67 -2.49
C THR A 72 -21.72 -12.76 -2.97
N VAL A 73 -20.49 -12.37 -3.28
CA VAL A 73 -19.44 -13.28 -3.80
C VAL A 73 -18.57 -13.79 -2.65
N MET A 74 -18.21 -12.90 -1.72
CA MET A 74 -17.34 -13.19 -0.59
C MET A 74 -18.17 -13.70 0.59
N LYS A 75 -17.97 -14.97 0.95
CA LYS A 75 -18.69 -15.64 2.05
C LYS A 75 -18.02 -15.47 3.42
N LYS A 76 -16.81 -14.93 3.45
CA LYS A 76 -15.99 -14.72 4.64
C LYS A 76 -15.22 -13.42 4.50
N ASP A 77 -14.53 -13.04 5.57
CA ASP A 77 -13.62 -11.90 5.56
C ASP A 77 -12.56 -12.07 4.48
N MET A 78 -12.21 -10.95 3.87
CA MET A 78 -11.26 -10.91 2.78
C MET A 78 -9.87 -10.67 3.35
N VAL A 79 -8.96 -11.60 3.10
CA VAL A 79 -7.54 -11.46 3.45
C VAL A 79 -6.78 -11.15 2.17
N ILE A 80 -6.12 -10.00 2.13
CA ILE A 80 -5.29 -9.55 1.04
C ILE A 80 -3.83 -9.71 1.46
N THR A 81 -3.06 -10.48 0.71
CA THR A 81 -1.60 -10.49 0.85
C THR A 81 -1.03 -9.40 -0.04
N ARG A 82 -0.30 -8.46 0.57
CA ARG A 82 0.39 -7.38 -0.12
C ARG A 82 1.89 -7.53 0.02
N ASN A 83 2.57 -7.67 -1.11
CA ASN A 83 4.02 -7.68 -1.21
C ASN A 83 4.49 -6.30 -1.66
N VAL A 84 5.50 -5.75 -1.01
CA VAL A 84 6.09 -4.45 -1.35
C VAL A 84 7.60 -4.61 -1.44
N HIS A 85 8.16 -4.11 -2.53
CA HIS A 85 9.59 -4.00 -2.73
C HIS A 85 9.98 -2.54 -2.97
N PHE A 86 11.06 -2.10 -2.33
CA PHE A 86 11.78 -0.88 -2.70
C PHE A 86 13.21 -1.28 -3.06
N ASP A 87 13.71 -0.78 -4.19
CA ASP A 87 15.09 -1.02 -4.61
C ASP A 87 16.07 -0.41 -3.58
N ALA A 88 17.33 -0.82 -3.62
CA ALA A 88 18.39 -0.18 -2.85
C ALA A 88 18.41 1.35 -3.04
N TYR A 89 18.73 2.07 -1.95
CA TYR A 89 18.66 3.52 -1.93
C TYR A 89 19.46 4.18 -3.07
N GLY A 90 18.78 5.05 -3.81
CA GLY A 90 19.36 6.03 -4.71
C GLY A 90 18.62 7.36 -4.61
N GLU A 91 19.16 8.42 -5.22
CA GLU A 91 18.52 9.74 -5.22
C GLU A 91 17.07 9.66 -5.70
N THR A 92 16.82 8.88 -6.75
CA THR A 92 15.49 8.34 -7.06
C THR A 92 15.49 6.85 -6.79
N THR A 93 14.65 6.40 -5.87
CA THR A 93 14.50 4.98 -5.52
C THR A 93 13.21 4.46 -6.13
N ALA A 94 13.30 3.41 -6.96
CA ALA A 94 12.13 2.75 -7.53
C ALA A 94 11.64 1.64 -6.60
N GLY A 95 10.44 1.14 -6.89
CA GLY A 95 9.88 0.01 -6.19
C GLY A 95 8.61 -0.45 -6.85
N HIS A 96 8.03 -1.51 -6.30
CA HIS A 96 6.79 -2.08 -6.79
C HIS A 96 6.03 -2.74 -5.66
N TYR A 97 4.76 -3.00 -5.92
CA TYR A 97 3.95 -3.80 -5.03
C TYR A 97 2.93 -4.61 -5.83
N ASP A 98 2.53 -5.73 -5.26
CA ASP A 98 1.36 -6.47 -5.69
C ASP A 98 0.50 -6.82 -4.48
N ALA A 99 -0.78 -6.96 -4.74
CA ALA A 99 -1.74 -7.40 -3.76
C ALA A 99 -2.66 -8.44 -4.40
N SER A 100 -2.83 -9.56 -3.69
CA SER A 100 -3.60 -10.69 -4.12
C SER A 100 -4.56 -11.13 -3.03
N ILE A 101 -5.73 -11.60 -3.46
CA ILE A 101 -6.69 -12.29 -2.60
C ILE A 101 -6.58 -13.77 -2.98
N PRO A 102 -6.23 -14.68 -2.06
CA PRO A 102 -6.17 -16.11 -2.36
C PRO A 102 -7.49 -16.61 -2.98
N ALA A 103 -7.41 -17.17 -4.19
CA ALA A 103 -8.57 -17.58 -5.01
C ALA A 103 -9.63 -16.47 -5.26
N GLY A 104 -9.26 -15.21 -5.05
CA GLY A 104 -10.12 -14.07 -5.24
C GLY A 104 -10.18 -13.63 -6.70
N PRO A 105 -11.27 -12.97 -7.11
CA PRO A 105 -11.51 -12.67 -8.51
C PRO A 105 -10.87 -11.34 -8.92
N GLY A 106 -9.65 -11.03 -8.49
CA GLY A 106 -8.99 -9.77 -8.80
C GLY A 106 -7.51 -9.74 -8.49
N SER A 107 -6.81 -8.79 -9.10
CA SER A 107 -5.42 -8.47 -8.78
C SER A 107 -5.22 -6.96 -8.72
N LEU A 108 -4.29 -6.55 -7.87
CA LEU A 108 -3.82 -5.18 -7.77
C LEU A 108 -2.30 -5.20 -7.86
N LYS A 109 -1.73 -4.32 -8.68
CA LYS A 109 -0.29 -4.14 -8.76
C LYS A 109 0.03 -2.68 -8.96
N GLY A 110 1.24 -2.28 -8.63
CA GLY A 110 1.69 -0.93 -8.88
C GLY A 110 3.19 -0.77 -8.77
N THR A 111 3.63 0.42 -9.17
CA THR A 111 5.01 0.86 -9.01
C THR A 111 5.07 2.02 -8.02
N THR A 112 6.19 2.12 -7.33
CA THR A 112 6.51 3.23 -6.43
C THR A 112 7.78 3.93 -6.93
N SER A 113 7.89 5.22 -6.63
CA SER A 113 9.09 6.00 -6.90
C SER A 113 9.23 7.10 -5.86
N LEU A 114 10.32 7.06 -5.10
CA LEU A 114 10.73 8.09 -4.16
C LEU A 114 11.78 8.98 -4.83
N PHE A 115 11.53 10.28 -4.90
CA PHE A 115 12.44 11.24 -5.56
C PHE A 115 12.43 12.60 -4.84
N PRO A 116 13.50 13.40 -4.95
CA PRO A 116 13.58 14.70 -4.30
C PRO A 116 12.65 15.71 -4.97
N THR A 117 12.16 16.66 -4.18
CA THR A 117 11.41 17.82 -4.64
C THR A 117 11.94 19.09 -3.97
N ASN A 118 11.56 20.27 -4.46
CA ASN A 118 11.95 21.50 -3.80
C ASN A 118 11.37 21.52 -2.36
N GLY A 119 12.24 21.51 -1.35
CA GLY A 119 11.85 21.50 0.07
C GLY A 119 11.54 20.12 0.68
N GLY A 120 11.90 19.01 0.02
CA GLY A 120 11.73 17.68 0.61
C GLY A 120 11.75 16.55 -0.43
N SER A 121 10.79 15.63 -0.35
CA SER A 121 10.68 14.50 -1.26
C SER A 121 9.23 14.07 -1.51
N THR A 122 9.03 13.27 -2.56
CA THR A 122 7.73 12.69 -2.90
C THR A 122 7.87 11.19 -3.10
N LEU A 123 7.01 10.42 -2.43
CA LEU A 123 6.77 9.01 -2.73
C LEU A 123 5.51 8.91 -3.60
N ARG A 124 5.70 8.62 -4.89
CA ARG A 124 4.61 8.44 -5.85
C ARG A 124 4.29 6.96 -6.01
N THR A 125 3.01 6.62 -5.95
CA THR A 125 2.50 5.26 -6.17
C THR A 125 1.54 5.27 -7.35
N SER A 126 1.81 4.42 -8.34
CA SER A 126 0.98 4.22 -9.54
C SER A 126 0.39 2.83 -9.49
N SER A 127 -0.93 2.72 -9.46
CA SER A 127 -1.66 1.48 -9.21
C SER A 127 -2.55 1.09 -10.38
N GLU A 128 -2.66 -0.20 -10.65
CA GLU A 128 -3.54 -0.80 -11.64
C GLU A 128 -4.36 -1.92 -10.99
N ALA A 129 -5.69 -1.75 -10.95
CA ALA A 129 -6.62 -2.73 -10.42
C ALA A 129 -7.33 -3.47 -11.55
N LYS A 130 -7.51 -4.79 -11.38
CA LYS A 130 -8.25 -5.64 -12.31
C LYS A 130 -9.16 -6.59 -11.55
N VAL A 131 -10.44 -6.63 -11.90
CA VAL A 131 -11.43 -7.56 -11.31
C VAL A 131 -11.97 -8.49 -12.39
N PHE A 132 -11.80 -9.78 -12.18
CA PHE A 132 -12.20 -10.88 -13.04
C PHE A 132 -13.62 -11.37 -12.73
N LEU A 133 -14.58 -10.46 -12.55
CA LEU A 133 -15.99 -10.79 -12.35
C LEU A 133 -16.85 -10.29 -13.52
N PRO A 134 -17.62 -11.17 -14.18
CA PRO A 134 -18.51 -10.77 -15.26
C PRO A 134 -19.60 -9.82 -14.72
N PHE A 135 -19.98 -8.83 -15.54
CA PHE A 135 -21.01 -7.81 -15.27
C PHE A 135 -20.73 -6.82 -14.13
N ILE A 136 -19.97 -7.19 -13.10
CA ILE A 136 -19.74 -6.36 -11.90
C ILE A 136 -18.30 -5.88 -11.74
N GLY A 137 -17.35 -6.42 -12.51
CA GLY A 137 -15.92 -6.12 -12.39
C GLY A 137 -15.59 -4.63 -12.47
N GLY A 138 -16.15 -3.90 -13.44
CA GLY A 138 -15.84 -2.48 -13.61
C GLY A 138 -16.28 -1.57 -12.45
N LYS A 139 -17.37 -1.92 -11.75
CA LYS A 139 -17.82 -1.18 -10.55
C LYS A 139 -16.90 -1.47 -9.35
N LEU A 140 -16.51 -2.74 -9.18
CA LEU A 140 -15.59 -3.15 -8.12
C LEU A 140 -14.18 -2.57 -8.35
N GLU A 141 -13.69 -2.53 -9.58
CA GLU A 141 -12.42 -1.87 -9.93
C GLU A 141 -12.42 -0.40 -9.51
N GLN A 142 -13.51 0.34 -9.76
CA GLN A 142 -13.62 1.74 -9.34
C GLN A 142 -13.62 1.89 -7.82
N LEU A 143 -14.40 1.07 -7.11
CA LEU A 143 -14.47 1.12 -5.65
C LEU A 143 -13.12 0.78 -5.01
N MET A 144 -12.43 -0.23 -5.52
CA MET A 144 -11.07 -0.57 -5.08
C MET A 144 -10.13 0.62 -5.24
N LEU A 145 -10.13 1.29 -6.40
CA LEU A 145 -9.25 2.44 -6.63
C LEU A 145 -9.57 3.61 -5.69
N VAL A 146 -10.85 3.94 -5.47
CA VAL A 146 -11.20 5.03 -4.53
C VAL A 146 -10.70 4.72 -3.12
N ASN A 147 -10.97 3.52 -2.60
CA ASN A 147 -10.54 3.12 -1.27
C ASN A 147 -9.01 3.04 -1.14
N LEU A 148 -8.31 2.71 -2.23
CA LEU A 148 -6.85 2.74 -2.25
C LEU A 148 -6.30 4.15 -2.02
N ILE A 149 -6.91 5.21 -2.54
CA ILE A 149 -6.44 6.58 -2.28
C ILE A 149 -6.47 6.87 -0.78
N ASP A 150 -7.55 6.50 -0.11
CA ASP A 150 -7.71 6.76 1.32
C ASP A 150 -6.72 5.94 2.15
N LEU A 151 -6.49 4.67 1.77
CA LEU A 151 -5.41 3.86 2.34
C LEU A 151 -4.05 4.55 2.16
N TRP A 152 -3.69 4.94 0.93
CA TRP A 152 -2.42 5.59 0.63
C TRP A 152 -2.26 6.92 1.36
N ARG A 153 -3.36 7.66 1.55
CA ARG A 153 -3.39 8.90 2.33
C ARG A 153 -3.04 8.64 3.79
N GLY A 154 -3.75 7.74 4.45
CA GLY A 154 -3.46 7.40 5.85
C GLY A 154 -2.05 6.87 6.02
N GLU A 155 -1.59 6.03 5.09
CA GLU A 155 -0.22 5.53 5.04
C GLU A 155 0.85 6.64 4.91
N GLY A 156 0.58 7.65 4.08
CA GLY A 156 1.42 8.82 3.92
C GLY A 156 1.45 9.67 5.19
N GLU A 157 0.30 9.88 5.83
CA GLU A 157 0.17 10.62 7.09
C GLU A 157 0.93 9.95 8.24
N VAL A 158 0.77 8.63 8.41
CA VAL A 158 1.54 7.87 9.41
C VAL A 158 3.04 8.03 9.18
N THR A 159 3.48 7.95 7.93
CA THR A 159 4.90 8.10 7.58
C THR A 159 5.40 9.52 7.88
N ALA A 160 4.61 10.55 7.55
CA ALA A 160 4.96 11.93 7.87
C ALA A 160 5.08 12.17 9.38
N THR A 161 4.10 11.71 10.17
CA THR A 161 4.15 11.81 11.63
C THR A 161 5.28 11.00 12.26
N TRP A 162 5.62 9.85 11.68
CA TRP A 162 6.78 9.07 12.13
C TRP A 162 8.08 9.83 11.88
N LEU A 163 8.24 10.44 10.70
CA LEU A 163 9.43 11.22 10.34
C LEU A 163 9.62 12.43 11.26
N GLU A 164 8.55 13.16 11.59
CA GLU A 164 8.63 14.30 12.53
C GLU A 164 9.23 13.94 13.89
N LYS A 165 9.15 12.66 14.30
CA LYS A 165 9.61 12.18 15.61
C LYS A 165 10.96 11.46 15.57
N ASN A 166 11.39 10.98 14.40
CA ASN A 166 12.49 10.01 14.27
C ASN A 166 13.51 10.34 13.16
N ALA A 167 13.31 11.40 12.36
CA ALA A 167 14.14 11.75 11.22
C ALA A 167 15.24 12.78 11.51
#